data_AF-A0A9D1IUP9-F1
#
_entry.id   AF-A0A9D1IUP9-F1
#
_cell.length_a   1.000
_cell.length_b   1.000
_cell.length_c   1.000
_cell.angle_alpha   90.00
_cell.angle_beta   90.00
_cell.angle_gamma   90.00
#
_symmetry.space_group_name_H-M   'P 1'
#
loop_
_entity.id
_entity.type
_entity.pdbx_description
1 polymer ?
#
loop_
_entity_poly.entity_id
_entity_poly.type
_entity_poly.pdbx_seq_one_letter_code
_entity_poly.pdbx_strand_id
1 'polypeptide(L)'
;MEIRRGDIIIRDICPSDIADHMRWRTVDTEWMNWDAPWRQPTMQPAAIERNLRHLLASPLPAVRTRFEIALDTGEHIGWMNSYYVDGTPGRLAIGIDIAEPRYRGNGRGERAFAAFIHYLFSAGLTHVYTETWSGNLPMIRVAGKCGFELVQRGHQDLQVRGEPYDSLLFCVTPAAFYQKQSFEPTPDLKKPLSRCGWALTALVVCGQLGALALGLLARAFFPSLLESMAGALLLSDLSLYGLGLTALALILQSVPASPLPKPAQPPDTPALLKLLVLCLGMGYLGQLVGTTAITLFEQLIGHGYSDPLDSVLTVSSPAVIFVFVVVLGPIFEELMFRDLLLRRLLPYGQAFAIQATAIAFALFHCNISQFFYAYSVGIILAYAVISTGRLHIGILLHACFNLVGSLLMPALMQNASDMVIGMASVVILALMAGSLILLAHGKSHVRLDAGTMPLSEGQKHRLVLQSPGALVFIVLSLGLTVWTFLA
;
A
#
# COMPACT_ATOMS: atom_id res chain seq x y z
N MET A 1 -5.96 -13.74 23.68
CA MET A 1 -6.20 -13.89 22.22
C MET A 1 -6.10 -15.37 21.89
N GLU A 2 -6.97 -15.90 21.04
CA GLU A 2 -6.93 -17.30 20.62
C GLU A 2 -6.97 -17.37 19.09
N ILE A 3 -6.12 -18.21 18.48
CA ILE A 3 -6.19 -18.52 17.05
C ILE A 3 -6.37 -20.03 16.91
N ARG A 4 -7.39 -20.45 16.15
CA ARG A 4 -7.75 -21.85 15.96
C ARG A 4 -7.34 -22.33 14.58
N ARG A 5 -6.85 -23.56 14.50
CA ARG A 5 -6.52 -24.25 13.25
C ARG A 5 -6.69 -25.76 13.38
N GLY A 6 -7.83 -26.27 12.90
CA GLY A 6 -8.21 -27.67 13.13
C GLY A 6 -8.40 -27.95 14.62
N ASP A 7 -7.78 -29.02 15.12
CA ASP A 7 -7.76 -29.40 16.54
C ASP A 7 -6.79 -28.58 17.41
N ILE A 8 -6.09 -27.59 16.83
CA ILE A 8 -5.09 -26.78 17.54
C ILE A 8 -5.62 -25.39 17.85
N ILE A 9 -5.35 -24.93 19.07
CA ILE A 9 -5.55 -23.57 19.54
C ILE A 9 -4.18 -23.03 19.98
N ILE A 10 -3.78 -21.87 19.45
CA ILE A 10 -2.66 -21.11 20.00
C ILE A 10 -3.22 -19.95 20.82
N ARG A 11 -2.78 -19.83 22.07
CA ARG A 11 -3.37 -18.91 23.06
C ARG A 11 -2.33 -18.32 24.00
N ASP A 12 -2.70 -17.24 24.70
CA ASP A 12 -1.89 -16.71 25.79
C ASP A 12 -1.78 -17.75 26.93
N ILE A 13 -0.69 -17.69 27.70
CA ILE A 13 -0.46 -18.57 28.86
C ILE A 13 -1.50 -18.33 29.96
N CYS A 14 -1.94 -19.40 30.62
CA CYS A 14 -2.84 -19.34 31.76
C CYS A 14 -2.26 -20.06 32.99
N PRO A 15 -2.81 -19.84 34.21
CA PRO A 15 -2.24 -20.39 35.44
C PRO A 15 -2.12 -21.92 35.48
N SER A 16 -3.02 -22.66 34.81
CA SER A 16 -2.96 -24.12 34.75
C SER A 16 -1.75 -24.65 33.98
N ASP A 17 -1.21 -23.87 33.03
CA ASP A 17 -0.09 -24.28 32.19
C ASP A 17 1.24 -24.36 32.96
N ILE A 18 1.33 -23.73 34.14
CA ILE A 18 2.55 -23.75 34.96
C ILE A 18 2.90 -25.20 35.33
N ALA A 19 1.91 -26.00 35.70
CA ALA A 19 2.14 -27.40 36.10
C ALA A 19 2.74 -28.22 34.95
N ASP A 20 2.26 -28.02 33.73
CA ASP A 20 2.80 -28.69 32.54
C ASP A 20 4.21 -28.20 32.21
N HIS A 21 4.47 -26.89 32.24
CA HIS A 21 5.83 -26.35 32.04
C HIS A 21 6.82 -26.89 33.07
N MET A 22 6.40 -27.00 34.33
CA MET A 22 7.22 -27.60 35.38
C MET A 22 7.51 -29.07 35.04
N ARG A 23 6.49 -29.86 34.71
CA ARG A 23 6.65 -31.27 34.31
C ARG A 23 7.60 -31.42 33.13
N TRP A 24 7.43 -30.66 32.05
CA TRP A 24 8.24 -30.74 30.84
C TRP A 24 9.69 -30.26 31.06
N ARG A 25 9.93 -29.36 32.01
CA ARG A 25 11.28 -28.83 32.28
C ARG A 25 12.02 -29.60 33.38
N THR A 26 11.37 -30.52 34.09
CA THR A 26 12.02 -31.31 35.16
C THR A 26 11.92 -32.82 34.98
N VAL A 27 10.81 -33.34 34.45
CA VAL A 27 10.55 -34.80 34.33
C VAL A 27 10.56 -35.21 32.86
N ASP A 28 9.70 -34.61 32.04
CA ASP A 28 9.47 -35.00 30.64
C ASP A 28 10.36 -34.18 29.69
N THR A 29 11.67 -34.31 29.82
CA THR A 29 12.66 -33.43 29.17
C THR A 29 13.09 -33.87 27.76
N GLU A 30 12.44 -34.87 27.16
CA GLU A 30 12.84 -35.41 25.85
C GLU A 30 12.84 -34.34 24.73
N TRP A 31 11.97 -33.33 24.81
CA TRP A 31 11.94 -32.23 23.84
C TRP A 31 13.28 -31.46 23.76
N MET A 32 14.07 -31.45 24.83
CA MET A 32 15.41 -30.83 24.88
C MET A 32 16.44 -31.54 23.97
N ASN A 33 16.10 -32.72 23.45
CA ASN A 33 16.91 -33.39 22.42
C ASN A 33 16.77 -32.75 21.04
N TRP A 34 15.77 -31.88 20.86
CA TRP A 34 15.41 -31.23 19.60
C TRP A 34 15.59 -29.71 19.65
N ASP A 35 15.22 -29.07 20.76
CA ASP A 35 15.40 -27.63 20.97
C ASP A 35 16.80 -27.32 21.48
N ALA A 36 17.60 -26.72 20.61
CA ALA A 36 18.99 -26.32 20.85
C ALA A 36 19.77 -27.29 21.78
N PRO A 37 19.89 -28.59 21.44
CA PRO A 37 20.46 -29.60 22.33
C PRO A 37 21.91 -29.33 22.79
N TRP A 38 22.62 -28.42 22.12
CA TRP A 38 23.95 -27.93 22.52
C TRP A 38 23.94 -26.87 23.61
N ARG A 39 22.77 -26.33 23.99
CA ARG A 39 22.60 -25.21 24.94
C ARG A 39 21.85 -25.59 26.21
N GLN A 40 21.65 -26.89 26.50
CA GLN A 40 20.78 -27.35 27.60
C GLN A 40 21.07 -26.63 28.92
N PRO A 41 20.20 -25.68 29.32
CA PRO A 41 20.46 -24.86 30.49
C PRO A 41 20.08 -25.64 31.74
N THR A 42 20.94 -25.63 32.76
CA THR A 42 20.58 -26.15 34.09
C THR A 42 19.67 -25.14 34.78
N MET A 43 18.36 -25.24 34.55
CA MET A 43 17.39 -24.34 35.19
C MET A 43 16.88 -24.95 36.50
N GLN A 44 17.05 -24.23 37.60
CA GLN A 44 16.48 -24.62 38.89
C GLN A 44 14.95 -24.55 38.83
N PRO A 45 14.19 -25.54 39.35
CA PRO A 45 12.73 -25.56 39.31
C PRO A 45 12.08 -24.26 39.84
N ALA A 46 12.61 -23.71 40.94
CA ALA A 46 12.14 -22.45 41.50
C ALA A 46 12.31 -21.25 40.55
N ALA A 47 13.36 -21.24 39.72
CA ALA A 47 13.58 -20.20 38.74
C ALA A 47 12.61 -20.32 37.55
N ILE A 48 12.31 -21.55 37.12
CA ILE A 48 11.31 -21.82 36.07
C ILE A 48 9.96 -21.29 36.50
N GLU A 49 9.50 -21.69 37.69
CA GLU A 49 8.21 -21.27 38.22
C GLU A 49 8.11 -19.74 38.36
N ARG A 50 9.16 -19.11 38.91
CA ARG A 50 9.22 -17.64 39.02
C ARG A 50 9.11 -16.95 37.67
N ASN A 51 9.80 -17.45 36.64
CA ASN A 51 9.75 -16.87 35.30
C ASN A 51 8.36 -17.00 34.67
N LEU A 52 7.69 -18.15 34.84
CA LEU A 52 6.32 -18.36 34.34
C LEU A 52 5.31 -17.46 35.06
N ARG A 53 5.43 -17.32 36.38
CA ARG A 53 4.59 -16.40 37.17
C ARG A 53 4.81 -14.94 36.76
N HIS A 54 6.05 -14.57 36.48
CA HIS A 54 6.37 -13.24 35.97
C HIS A 54 5.76 -13.00 34.59
N LEU A 55 5.82 -13.98 33.69
CA LEU A 55 5.21 -13.92 32.37
C LEU A 55 3.69 -13.72 32.46
N LEU A 56 3.01 -14.47 33.35
CA LEU A 56 1.58 -14.33 33.61
C LEU A 56 1.19 -12.96 34.16
N ALA A 57 2.06 -12.35 34.96
CA ALA A 57 1.82 -11.03 35.56
C ALA A 57 2.20 -9.85 34.65
N SER A 58 2.98 -10.11 33.58
CA SER A 58 3.50 -9.06 32.70
C SER A 58 2.45 -8.56 31.72
N PRO A 59 2.41 -7.25 31.42
CA PRO A 59 1.53 -6.72 30.38
C PRO A 59 1.88 -7.33 29.02
N LEU A 60 0.86 -7.73 28.28
CA LEU A 60 1.06 -8.39 27.01
C LEU A 60 1.52 -7.39 25.93
N PRO A 61 2.57 -7.69 25.15
CA PRO A 61 3.08 -6.79 24.12
C PRO A 61 2.06 -6.61 22.98
N ALA A 62 2.12 -5.48 22.29
CA ALA A 62 1.23 -5.18 21.15
C ALA A 62 1.26 -6.27 20.07
N VAL A 63 2.47 -6.83 19.80
CA VAL A 63 2.66 -8.05 19.03
C VAL A 63 3.11 -9.16 19.98
N ARG A 64 2.35 -10.24 20.06
CA ARG A 64 2.62 -11.41 20.91
C ARG A 64 3.92 -12.07 20.47
N THR A 65 4.82 -12.24 21.42
CA THR A 65 6.11 -12.89 21.23
C THR A 65 6.11 -14.35 21.68
N ARG A 66 4.98 -14.83 22.21
CA ARG A 66 4.83 -16.17 22.75
C ARG A 66 3.37 -16.61 22.68
N PHE A 67 3.16 -17.90 22.41
CA PHE A 67 1.88 -18.58 22.55
C PHE A 67 2.08 -19.95 23.18
N GLU A 68 1.09 -20.40 23.94
CA GLU A 68 0.95 -21.78 24.35
C GLU A 68 0.10 -22.53 23.31
N ILE A 69 0.36 -23.82 23.13
CA ILE A 69 -0.32 -24.69 22.17
C ILE A 69 -1.25 -25.62 22.95
N ALA A 70 -2.54 -25.52 22.68
CA ALA A 70 -3.56 -26.36 23.27
C ALA A 70 -4.37 -27.11 22.20
N LEU A 71 -4.99 -28.21 22.59
CA LEU A 71 -6.02 -28.87 21.80
C LEU A 71 -7.38 -28.20 22.01
N ASP A 72 -8.33 -28.46 21.12
CA ASP A 72 -9.73 -28.04 21.27
C ASP A 72 -10.41 -28.61 22.53
N THR A 73 -9.94 -29.75 23.02
CA THR A 73 -10.30 -30.35 24.32
C THR A 73 -9.82 -29.52 25.53
N GLY A 74 -8.94 -28.53 25.31
CA GLY A 74 -8.33 -27.71 26.35
C GLY A 74 -6.98 -28.24 26.85
N GLU A 75 -6.54 -29.42 26.43
CA GLU A 75 -5.27 -30.00 26.85
C GLU A 75 -4.08 -29.20 26.30
N HIS A 76 -3.15 -28.83 27.19
CA HIS A 76 -1.95 -28.08 26.85
C HIS A 76 -0.83 -29.04 26.43
N ILE A 77 -0.22 -28.80 25.26
CA ILE A 77 0.68 -29.76 24.62
C ILE A 77 2.07 -29.21 24.27
N GLY A 78 2.29 -27.90 24.44
CA GLY A 78 3.55 -27.28 24.09
C GLY A 78 3.47 -25.76 23.99
N TRP A 79 4.51 -25.13 23.44
CA TRP A 79 4.61 -23.68 23.32
C TRP A 79 5.33 -23.23 22.05
N MET A 80 5.22 -21.95 21.75
CA MET A 80 5.98 -21.25 20.72
C MET A 80 6.47 -19.92 21.25
N ASN A 81 7.62 -19.48 20.77
CA ASN A 81 8.22 -18.21 21.14
C ASN A 81 8.82 -17.53 19.90
N SER A 82 9.10 -16.24 20.02
CA SER A 82 9.84 -15.47 19.03
C SER A 82 11.06 -14.79 19.65
N TYR A 83 12.13 -14.67 18.88
CA TYR A 83 13.37 -14.02 19.27
C TYR A 83 14.06 -13.40 18.05
N TYR A 84 14.97 -12.45 18.26
CA TYR A 84 15.73 -11.86 17.15
C TYR A 84 16.97 -12.67 16.85
N VAL A 85 17.15 -13.08 15.59
CA VAL A 85 18.35 -13.77 15.12
C VAL A 85 19.57 -12.87 15.37
N ASP A 86 20.55 -13.38 16.11
CA ASP A 86 21.75 -12.64 16.56
C ASP A 86 21.46 -11.30 17.25
N GLY A 87 20.26 -11.13 17.82
CA GLY A 87 19.82 -9.86 18.41
C GLY A 87 19.57 -8.75 17.39
N THR A 88 19.58 -9.06 16.08
CA THR A 88 19.39 -8.08 15.00
C THR A 88 17.93 -7.67 14.89
N PRO A 89 17.57 -6.39 15.15
CA PRO A 89 16.21 -5.90 14.97
C PRO A 89 15.73 -6.11 13.52
N GLY A 90 14.53 -6.68 13.35
CA GLY A 90 13.94 -6.97 12.04
C GLY A 90 14.14 -8.40 11.54
N ARG A 91 15.01 -9.21 12.18
CA ARG A 91 15.12 -10.65 11.93
C ARG A 91 14.39 -11.47 13.00
N LEU A 92 13.06 -11.35 13.04
CA LEU A 92 12.27 -12.08 14.04
C LEU A 92 12.13 -13.56 13.65
N ALA A 93 12.78 -14.43 14.41
CA ALA A 93 12.64 -15.87 14.32
C ALA A 93 11.55 -16.38 15.28
N ILE A 94 10.92 -17.50 14.92
CA ILE A 94 9.99 -18.23 15.78
C ILE A 94 10.47 -19.67 16.00
N GLY A 95 10.25 -20.17 17.21
CA GLY A 95 10.47 -21.56 17.63
C GLY A 95 9.17 -22.24 18.05
N ILE A 96 9.18 -23.58 18.05
CA ILE A 96 8.04 -24.41 18.46
C ILE A 96 8.51 -25.65 19.19
N ASP A 97 7.84 -25.94 20.31
CA ASP A 97 8.06 -27.12 21.13
C ASP A 97 6.73 -27.83 21.34
N ILE A 98 6.62 -29.06 20.84
CA ILE A 98 5.58 -30.01 21.27
C ILE A 98 6.24 -30.95 22.25
N ALA A 99 5.96 -30.74 23.54
CA ALA A 99 6.75 -31.32 24.62
C ALA A 99 6.67 -32.85 24.63
N GLU A 100 5.48 -33.40 24.43
CA GLU A 100 5.24 -34.84 24.54
C GLU A 100 5.24 -35.55 23.17
N PRO A 101 6.03 -36.63 23.00
CA PRO A 101 6.13 -37.36 21.74
C PRO A 101 4.78 -37.83 21.16
N ARG A 102 3.81 -38.20 22.02
CA ARG A 102 2.48 -38.67 21.61
C ARG A 102 1.67 -37.65 20.80
N TYR A 103 2.05 -36.37 20.84
CA TYR A 103 1.40 -35.29 20.10
C TYR A 103 2.11 -34.89 18.80
N ARG A 104 3.24 -35.52 18.49
CA ARG A 104 4.00 -35.31 17.26
C ARG A 104 3.50 -36.24 16.14
N GLY A 105 3.78 -35.90 14.89
CA GLY A 105 3.52 -36.77 13.72
C GLY A 105 2.17 -36.59 13.00
N ASN A 106 1.19 -35.88 13.56
CA ASN A 106 -0.16 -35.71 12.96
C ASN A 106 -0.43 -34.31 12.37
N GLY A 107 0.62 -33.62 11.93
CA GLY A 107 0.53 -32.25 11.37
C GLY A 107 0.21 -31.14 12.41
N ARG A 108 0.13 -31.47 13.70
CA ARG A 108 -0.15 -30.49 14.77
C ARG A 108 0.89 -29.37 14.83
N GLY A 109 2.18 -29.72 14.75
CA GLY A 109 3.26 -28.74 14.70
C GLY A 109 3.14 -27.77 13.53
N GLU A 110 2.83 -28.28 12.34
CA GLU A 110 2.55 -27.44 11.16
C GLU A 110 1.34 -26.52 11.38
N ARG A 111 0.25 -27.02 11.97
CA ARG A 111 -0.94 -26.22 12.23
C ARG A 111 -0.66 -25.09 13.23
N ALA A 112 -0.01 -25.39 14.34
CA ALA A 112 0.39 -24.41 15.35
C ALA A 112 1.35 -23.36 14.77
N PHE A 113 2.40 -23.83 14.08
CA PHE A 113 3.45 -22.97 13.53
C PHE A 113 2.92 -22.02 12.47
N ALA A 114 2.09 -22.53 11.54
CA ALA A 114 1.42 -21.69 10.56
C ALA A 114 0.51 -20.65 11.20
N ALA A 115 -0.23 -21.00 12.26
CA ALA A 115 -1.10 -20.03 12.94
C ALA A 115 -0.31 -18.86 13.53
N PHE A 116 0.88 -19.12 14.07
CA PHE A 116 1.76 -18.07 14.56
C PHE A 116 2.33 -17.20 13.42
N ILE A 117 2.73 -17.80 12.30
CA ILE A 117 3.19 -17.05 11.13
C ILE A 117 2.08 -16.15 10.57
N HIS A 118 0.86 -16.70 10.44
CA HIS A 118 -0.31 -15.94 10.00
C HIS A 118 -0.58 -14.74 10.92
N TYR A 119 -0.48 -14.94 12.24
CA TYR A 119 -0.58 -13.86 13.21
C TYR A 119 0.47 -12.76 12.97
N LEU A 120 1.73 -13.14 12.84
CA LEU A 120 2.84 -12.20 12.66
C LEU A 120 2.69 -11.39 11.36
N PHE A 121 2.28 -12.03 10.27
CA PHE A 121 1.99 -11.33 9.02
C PHE A 121 0.75 -10.43 9.14
N SER A 122 -0.28 -10.86 9.87
CA SER A 122 -1.45 -10.03 10.16
C SER A 122 -1.11 -8.81 11.03
N ALA A 123 -0.05 -8.91 11.83
CA ALA A 123 0.52 -7.81 12.61
C ALA A 123 1.45 -6.89 11.79
N GLY A 124 1.65 -7.16 10.50
CA GLY A 124 2.39 -6.29 9.57
C GLY A 124 3.85 -6.66 9.34
N LEU A 125 4.31 -7.84 9.80
CA LEU A 125 5.66 -8.31 9.49
C LEU A 125 5.78 -8.65 7.99
N THR A 126 6.94 -8.34 7.41
CA THR A 126 7.24 -8.65 6.00
C THR A 126 8.03 -9.93 5.83
N HIS A 127 8.72 -10.37 6.89
CA HIS A 127 9.55 -11.57 6.94
C HIS A 127 9.41 -12.23 8.30
N VAL A 128 9.41 -13.56 8.33
CA VAL A 128 9.52 -14.36 9.55
C VAL A 128 10.65 -15.36 9.35
N TYR A 129 11.48 -15.54 10.37
CA TYR A 129 12.61 -16.46 10.35
C TYR A 129 12.33 -17.69 11.21
N THR A 130 13.13 -18.73 11.05
CA THR A 130 13.24 -19.81 12.04
C THR A 130 14.62 -20.43 11.95
N GLU A 131 15.16 -20.83 13.10
CA GLU A 131 16.48 -21.45 13.22
C GLU A 131 16.35 -22.90 13.67
N THR A 132 17.17 -23.77 13.10
CA THR A 132 17.26 -25.17 13.51
C THR A 132 18.61 -25.76 13.11
N TRP A 133 18.79 -27.07 13.24
CA TRP A 133 20.02 -27.78 12.89
C TRP A 133 19.72 -28.92 11.92
N SER A 134 20.72 -29.34 11.13
CA SER A 134 20.50 -30.26 10.00
C SER A 134 19.97 -31.65 10.35
N GLY A 135 20.06 -32.09 11.61
CA GLY A 135 19.44 -33.33 12.09
C GLY A 135 18.00 -33.19 12.61
N ASN A 136 17.46 -31.97 12.74
CA ASN A 136 16.08 -31.74 13.14
C ASN A 136 15.11 -31.85 11.94
N LEU A 137 15.05 -33.06 11.36
CA LEU A 137 14.17 -33.37 10.23
C LEU A 137 12.68 -33.03 10.48
N PRO A 138 12.12 -33.20 11.69
CA PRO A 138 10.77 -32.74 11.99
C PRO A 138 10.58 -31.24 11.75
N MET A 139 11.47 -30.40 12.28
CA MET A 139 11.38 -28.95 12.12
C MET A 139 11.61 -28.51 10.66
N ILE A 140 12.58 -29.12 9.97
CA ILE A 140 12.83 -28.86 8.54
C ILE A 140 11.58 -29.15 7.70
N ARG A 141 10.86 -30.23 7.99
CA ARG A 141 9.59 -30.55 7.30
C ARG A 141 8.50 -29.52 7.61
N VAL A 142 8.37 -29.08 8.87
CA VAL A 142 7.40 -28.03 9.25
C VAL A 142 7.70 -26.73 8.52
N ALA A 143 8.97 -26.30 8.49
CA ALA A 143 9.42 -25.12 7.77
C ALA A 143 9.08 -25.22 6.26
N GLY A 144 9.43 -26.35 5.62
CA GLY A 144 9.15 -26.56 4.19
C GLY A 144 7.67 -26.52 3.84
N LYS A 145 6.79 -27.08 4.70
CA LYS A 145 5.33 -27.00 4.52
C LYS A 145 4.78 -25.59 4.70
N CYS A 146 5.38 -24.79 5.58
CA CYS A 146 5.03 -23.38 5.77
C CYS A 146 5.66 -22.46 4.72
N GLY A 147 6.37 -22.97 3.72
CA GLY A 147 6.92 -22.17 2.62
C GLY A 147 8.23 -21.45 2.93
N PHE A 148 8.91 -21.83 4.01
CA PHE A 148 10.24 -21.30 4.31
C PHE A 148 11.29 -21.74 3.29
N GLU A 149 12.21 -20.83 3.01
CA GLU A 149 13.41 -21.05 2.20
C GLU A 149 14.67 -20.92 3.05
N LEU A 150 15.69 -21.73 2.75
CA LEU A 150 16.97 -21.69 3.45
C LEU A 150 17.76 -20.46 3.01
N VAL A 151 18.09 -19.57 3.95
CA VAL A 151 18.83 -18.33 3.66
C VAL A 151 20.27 -18.36 4.14
N GLN A 152 20.58 -19.18 5.15
CA GLN A 152 21.95 -19.36 5.65
C GLN A 152 22.11 -20.77 6.21
N ARG A 153 23.29 -21.34 5.96
CA ARG A 153 23.71 -22.65 6.44
C ARG A 153 25.11 -22.55 7.01
N GLY A 154 25.29 -22.92 8.28
CA GLY A 154 26.60 -23.17 8.86
C GLY A 154 27.19 -24.47 8.33
N HIS A 155 28.48 -24.68 8.53
CA HIS A 155 29.18 -25.89 8.12
C HIS A 155 29.78 -26.56 9.33
N GLN A 156 29.12 -27.60 9.83
CA GLN A 156 29.54 -28.41 10.99
C GLN A 156 29.86 -27.57 12.24
N ASP A 157 29.12 -26.48 12.43
CA ASP A 157 29.31 -25.48 13.47
C ASP A 157 28.56 -25.80 14.77
N LEU A 158 27.76 -26.87 14.80
CA LEU A 158 27.02 -27.34 15.96
C LEU A 158 27.45 -28.76 16.36
N GLN A 159 27.61 -28.99 17.66
CA GLN A 159 27.89 -30.31 18.23
C GLN A 159 26.65 -30.86 18.94
N VAL A 160 26.09 -31.94 18.41
CA VAL A 160 24.88 -32.56 18.97
C VAL A 160 25.17 -34.03 19.26
N ARG A 161 25.17 -34.39 20.55
CA ARG A 161 25.46 -35.76 21.02
C ARG A 161 26.79 -36.32 20.48
N GLY A 162 27.81 -35.46 20.37
CA GLY A 162 29.15 -35.83 19.91
C GLY A 162 29.34 -35.84 18.40
N GLU A 163 28.29 -35.58 17.62
CA GLU A 163 28.34 -35.54 16.16
C GLU A 163 28.19 -34.10 15.63
N PRO A 164 28.93 -33.74 14.56
CA PRO A 164 28.84 -32.41 13.95
C PRO A 164 27.60 -32.26 13.06
N TYR A 165 26.90 -31.13 13.21
CA TYR A 165 25.74 -30.73 12.42
C TYR A 165 25.85 -29.27 11.98
N ASP A 166 25.05 -28.91 10.98
CA ASP A 166 24.99 -27.56 10.42
C ASP A 166 23.89 -26.75 11.12
N SER A 167 24.17 -25.50 11.45
CA SER A 167 23.13 -24.51 11.73
C SER A 167 22.35 -24.15 10.47
N LEU A 168 21.03 -24.00 10.58
CA LEU A 168 20.14 -23.67 9.48
C LEU A 168 19.26 -22.49 9.85
N LEU A 169 19.31 -21.43 9.05
CA LEU A 169 18.41 -20.29 9.14
C LEU A 169 17.49 -20.27 7.93
N PHE A 170 16.21 -20.27 8.19
CA PHE A 170 15.16 -20.16 7.19
C PHE A 170 14.45 -18.82 7.26
N CYS A 171 13.89 -18.37 6.12
CA CYS A 171 13.05 -17.18 6.03
C CYS A 171 11.79 -17.50 5.22
N VAL A 172 10.67 -16.87 5.57
CA VAL A 172 9.43 -16.91 4.79
C VAL A 172 8.84 -15.52 4.64
N THR A 173 8.30 -15.24 3.45
CA THR A 173 7.55 -14.03 3.13
C THR A 173 6.05 -14.34 3.11
N PRO A 174 5.16 -13.34 3.21
CA PRO A 174 3.72 -13.53 3.06
C PRO A 174 3.37 -14.30 1.77
N ALA A 175 3.96 -13.92 0.64
CA ALA A 175 3.70 -14.57 -0.65
C ALA A 175 4.02 -16.08 -0.63
N ALA A 176 5.22 -16.46 -0.15
CA ALA A 176 5.63 -17.86 -0.09
C ALA A 176 4.80 -18.68 0.90
N PHE A 177 4.43 -18.09 2.05
CA PHE A 177 3.62 -18.73 3.06
C PHE A 177 2.20 -19.04 2.56
N TYR A 178 1.51 -18.02 2.03
CA TYR A 178 0.12 -18.15 1.59
C TYR A 178 -0.03 -18.90 0.26
N GLN A 179 1.06 -19.17 -0.46
CA GLN A 179 1.05 -20.13 -1.56
C GLN A 179 0.85 -21.57 -1.08
N LYS A 180 1.30 -21.90 0.14
CA LYS A 180 1.23 -23.26 0.71
C LYS A 180 0.17 -23.41 1.79
N GLN A 181 -0.21 -22.32 2.47
CA GLN A 181 -1.08 -22.36 3.64
C GLN A 181 -2.33 -21.49 3.43
N SER A 182 -3.50 -22.04 3.74
CA SER A 182 -4.77 -21.33 3.78
C SER A 182 -5.24 -21.11 5.23
N PHE A 183 -5.91 -19.99 5.47
CA PHE A 183 -6.46 -19.56 6.77
C PHE A 183 -7.90 -19.09 6.65
N GLU A 184 -8.72 -19.41 7.65
CA GLU A 184 -10.06 -18.87 7.86
C GLU A 184 -10.18 -18.16 9.23
N PRO A 185 -10.79 -16.95 9.31
CA PRO A 185 -11.24 -16.18 8.16
C PRO A 185 -10.03 -15.71 7.35
N THR A 186 -10.09 -15.88 6.04
CA THR A 186 -9.10 -15.27 5.14
C THR A 186 -9.26 -13.76 5.31
N PRO A 187 -8.19 -12.97 5.51
CA PRO A 187 -8.30 -11.53 5.52
C PRO A 187 -9.08 -11.08 4.29
N ASP A 188 -10.14 -10.29 4.46
CA ASP A 188 -10.92 -9.82 3.31
C ASP A 188 -10.07 -8.83 2.52
N LEU A 189 -9.36 -9.37 1.53
CA LEU A 189 -8.44 -8.62 0.68
C LEU A 189 -9.18 -7.57 -0.16
N LYS A 190 -10.50 -7.71 -0.34
CA LYS A 190 -11.34 -6.75 -1.08
C LYS A 190 -11.72 -5.56 -0.21
N LYS A 191 -11.87 -5.76 1.10
CA LYS A 191 -12.39 -4.74 2.02
C LYS A 191 -11.60 -3.43 2.00
N PRO A 192 -10.25 -3.40 2.08
CA PRO A 192 -9.49 -2.16 1.98
C PRO A 192 -9.70 -1.46 0.64
N LEU A 193 -9.61 -2.21 -0.47
CA LEU A 193 -9.80 -1.69 -1.82
C LEU A 193 -11.22 -1.15 -2.06
N SER A 194 -12.24 -1.86 -1.59
CA SER A 194 -13.63 -1.41 -1.64
C SER A 194 -13.86 -0.17 -0.78
N ARG A 195 -13.21 -0.06 0.39
CA ARG A 195 -13.29 1.14 1.24
C ARG A 195 -12.64 2.34 0.57
N CYS A 196 -11.52 2.15 -0.12
CA CYS A 196 -10.91 3.20 -0.95
C CYS A 196 -11.87 3.68 -2.05
N GLY A 197 -12.55 2.77 -2.76
CA GLY A 197 -13.53 3.15 -3.77
C GLY A 197 -14.76 3.88 -3.19
N TRP A 198 -15.27 3.44 -2.04
CA TRP A 198 -16.33 4.17 -1.33
C TRP A 198 -15.90 5.55 -0.87
N ALA A 199 -14.66 5.71 -0.42
CA ALA A 199 -14.11 7.00 -0.03
C ALA A 199 -14.02 7.97 -1.22
N LEU A 200 -13.59 7.49 -2.39
CA LEU A 200 -13.57 8.28 -3.62
C LEU A 200 -14.97 8.60 -4.15
N THR A 201 -15.92 7.67 -4.02
CA THR A 201 -17.33 7.92 -4.33
C THR A 201 -17.90 9.01 -3.43
N ALA A 202 -17.65 8.93 -2.12
CA ALA A 202 -18.11 9.92 -1.16
C ALA A 202 -17.47 11.30 -1.41
N LEU A 203 -16.18 11.35 -1.76
CA LEU A 203 -15.50 12.57 -2.18
C LEU A 203 -16.28 13.28 -3.30
N VAL A 204 -16.57 12.57 -4.39
CA VAL A 204 -17.27 13.13 -5.56
C VAL A 204 -18.70 13.53 -5.19
N VAL A 205 -19.47 12.63 -4.55
CA VAL A 205 -20.88 12.89 -4.23
C VAL A 205 -21.02 14.03 -3.21
N CYS A 206 -20.26 14.01 -2.12
CA CYS A 206 -20.30 15.09 -1.12
C CYS A 206 -19.77 16.41 -1.69
N GLY A 207 -18.74 16.38 -2.55
CA GLY A 207 -18.25 17.55 -3.26
C GLY A 207 -19.31 18.18 -4.17
N GLN A 208 -20.03 17.39 -4.96
CA GLN A 208 -21.07 17.89 -5.87
C GLN A 208 -22.32 18.37 -5.12
N LEU A 209 -22.82 17.59 -4.16
CA LEU A 209 -23.98 17.99 -3.34
C LEU A 209 -23.68 19.22 -2.49
N GLY A 210 -22.47 19.30 -1.94
CA GLY A 210 -22.01 20.46 -1.21
C GLY A 210 -21.90 21.71 -2.09
N ALA A 211 -21.43 21.57 -3.33
CA ALA A 211 -21.30 22.70 -4.26
C ALA A 211 -22.68 23.23 -4.65
N LEU A 212 -23.64 22.32 -4.87
CA LEU A 212 -25.04 22.68 -5.09
C LEU A 212 -25.63 23.42 -3.87
N ALA A 213 -25.45 22.89 -2.66
CA ALA A 213 -25.96 23.50 -1.44
C ALA A 213 -25.34 24.89 -1.17
N LEU A 214 -24.02 24.99 -1.29
CA LEU A 214 -23.29 26.25 -1.15
C LEU A 214 -23.67 27.25 -2.24
N GLY A 215 -23.89 26.81 -3.48
CA GLY A 215 -24.37 27.64 -4.57
C GLY A 215 -25.77 28.20 -4.32
N LEU A 216 -26.70 27.39 -3.80
CA LEU A 216 -28.04 27.85 -3.42
C LEU A 216 -27.99 28.86 -2.26
N LEU A 217 -27.15 28.62 -1.26
CA LEU A 217 -26.94 29.56 -0.15
C LEU A 217 -26.30 30.87 -0.63
N ALA A 218 -25.27 30.79 -1.47
CA ALA A 218 -24.65 31.96 -2.07
C ALA A 218 -25.66 32.76 -2.90
N ARG A 219 -26.52 32.09 -3.68
CA ARG A 219 -27.59 32.77 -4.43
C ARG A 219 -28.56 33.53 -3.52
N ALA A 220 -28.89 32.98 -2.36
CA ALA A 220 -29.83 33.59 -1.42
C ALA A 220 -29.23 34.75 -0.63
N PHE A 221 -27.97 34.66 -0.22
CA PHE A 221 -27.36 35.58 0.75
C PHE A 221 -26.19 36.41 0.18
N PHE A 222 -25.47 35.90 -0.82
CA PHE A 222 -24.24 36.48 -1.38
C PHE A 222 -24.18 36.35 -2.91
N PRO A 223 -25.17 36.87 -3.66
CA PRO A 223 -25.28 36.61 -5.10
C PRO A 223 -24.06 37.07 -5.90
N SER A 224 -23.38 38.13 -5.44
CA SER A 224 -22.13 38.64 -6.05
C SER A 224 -21.00 37.62 -6.13
N LEU A 225 -20.98 36.58 -5.27
CA LEU A 225 -20.00 35.50 -5.36
C LEU A 225 -20.19 34.69 -6.66
N LEU A 226 -21.44 34.45 -7.06
CA LEU A 226 -21.77 33.67 -8.25
C LEU A 226 -21.57 34.44 -9.55
N GLU A 227 -21.49 35.77 -9.48
CA GLU A 227 -21.23 36.64 -10.62
C GLU A 227 -19.73 36.64 -11.02
N SER A 228 -18.85 36.13 -10.16
CA SER A 228 -17.41 36.08 -10.41
C SER A 228 -16.91 34.64 -10.54
N MET A 229 -16.01 34.39 -11.50
CA MET A 229 -15.37 33.08 -11.67
C MET A 229 -14.58 32.69 -10.41
N ALA A 230 -13.90 33.65 -9.76
CA ALA A 230 -13.19 33.41 -8.51
C ALA A 230 -14.12 32.94 -7.38
N GLY A 231 -15.30 33.54 -7.25
CA GLY A 231 -16.29 33.13 -6.26
C GLY A 231 -16.89 31.76 -6.56
N ALA A 232 -17.16 31.45 -7.83
CA ALA A 232 -17.62 30.12 -8.25
C ALA A 232 -16.58 29.02 -7.93
N LEU A 233 -15.30 29.26 -8.28
CA LEU A 233 -14.20 28.34 -7.96
C LEU A 233 -14.02 28.19 -6.44
N LEU A 234 -14.11 29.28 -5.68
CA LEU A 234 -14.03 29.22 -4.22
C LEU A 234 -15.11 28.33 -3.62
N LEU A 235 -16.36 28.45 -4.07
CA LEU A 235 -17.46 27.61 -3.57
C LEU A 235 -17.26 26.14 -3.95
N SER A 236 -16.78 25.88 -5.17
CA SER A 236 -16.43 24.54 -5.63
C SER A 236 -15.33 23.91 -4.77
N ASP A 237 -14.23 24.63 -4.55
CA ASP A 237 -13.08 24.17 -3.76
C ASP A 237 -13.44 23.99 -2.28
N LEU A 238 -14.20 24.91 -1.69
CA LEU A 238 -14.70 24.76 -0.32
C LEU A 238 -15.58 23.51 -0.18
N SER A 239 -16.39 23.21 -1.17
CA SER A 239 -17.18 21.98 -1.16
C SER A 239 -16.30 20.74 -1.30
N LEU A 240 -15.44 20.71 -2.32
CA LEU A 240 -14.64 19.55 -2.66
C LEU A 240 -13.60 19.25 -1.58
N TYR A 241 -12.79 20.24 -1.19
CA TYR A 241 -11.72 20.08 -0.21
C TYR A 241 -12.21 20.23 1.24
N GLY A 242 -13.35 20.90 1.46
CA GLY A 242 -13.96 20.95 2.79
C GLY A 242 -14.82 19.71 3.06
N LEU A 243 -15.87 19.49 2.27
CA LEU A 243 -16.85 18.41 2.52
C LEU A 243 -16.40 17.08 1.91
N GLY A 244 -15.99 17.09 0.64
CA GLY A 244 -15.59 15.88 -0.08
C GLY A 244 -14.35 15.20 0.54
N LEU A 245 -13.27 15.95 0.75
CA LEU A 245 -12.05 15.44 1.36
C LEU A 245 -12.28 14.98 2.80
N THR A 246 -13.11 15.68 3.58
CA THR A 246 -13.48 15.22 4.93
C THR A 246 -14.21 13.88 4.89
N ALA A 247 -15.18 13.71 3.99
CA ALA A 247 -15.88 12.44 3.82
C ALA A 247 -14.91 11.30 3.42
N LEU A 248 -13.99 11.58 2.50
CA LEU A 248 -12.92 10.66 2.11
C LEU A 248 -12.06 10.25 3.30
N ALA A 249 -11.55 11.23 4.07
CA ALA A 249 -10.69 10.98 5.23
C ALA A 249 -11.40 10.16 6.32
N LEU A 250 -12.67 10.48 6.61
CA LEU A 250 -13.50 9.75 7.58
C LEU A 250 -13.75 8.30 7.17
N ILE A 251 -13.90 7.99 5.89
CA ILE A 251 -14.04 6.59 5.45
C ILE A 251 -12.69 5.87 5.52
N LEU A 252 -11.62 6.55 5.09
CA LEU A 252 -10.27 5.99 5.04
C LEU A 252 -9.62 5.80 6.41
N GLN A 253 -10.13 6.40 7.49
CA GLN A 253 -9.62 6.18 8.85
C GLN A 253 -9.69 4.69 9.27
N SER A 254 -10.62 3.94 8.67
CA SER A 254 -10.82 2.50 8.91
C SER A 254 -9.82 1.61 8.17
N VAL A 255 -9.02 2.17 7.26
CA VAL A 255 -8.04 1.45 6.45
C VAL A 255 -6.63 1.89 6.87
N PRO A 256 -5.79 0.98 7.41
CA PRO A 256 -4.43 1.30 7.80
C PRO A 256 -3.60 1.82 6.62
N ALA A 257 -2.83 2.88 6.85
CA ALA A 257 -1.91 3.44 5.87
C ALA A 257 -0.49 2.91 6.08
N SER A 258 0.15 2.41 5.02
CA SER A 258 1.57 2.06 5.06
C SER A 258 2.44 3.33 5.05
N PRO A 259 3.62 3.32 5.70
CA PRO A 259 4.57 4.40 5.57
C PRO A 259 5.08 4.47 4.12
N LEU A 260 5.35 5.68 3.64
CA LEU A 260 6.10 5.84 2.39
C LEU A 260 7.52 5.28 2.56
N PRO A 261 8.12 4.70 1.51
CA PRO A 261 9.53 4.35 1.52
C PRO A 261 10.37 5.56 1.89
N LYS A 262 11.42 5.38 2.70
CA LYS A 262 12.37 6.44 3.07
C LYS A 262 13.73 6.14 2.45
N PRO A 263 14.04 6.71 1.28
CA PRO A 263 15.37 6.58 0.68
C PRO A 263 16.44 7.16 1.60
N ALA A 264 17.65 6.58 1.57
CA ALA A 264 18.76 7.04 2.40
C ALA A 264 19.25 8.45 2.06
N GLN A 265 19.04 8.89 0.81
CA GLN A 265 19.48 10.20 0.32
C GLN A 265 18.33 10.95 -0.38
N PRO A 266 18.30 12.30 -0.31
CA PRO A 266 17.40 13.11 -1.11
C PRO A 266 17.64 12.89 -2.61
N PRO A 267 16.63 13.12 -3.48
CA PRO A 267 16.85 13.12 -4.92
C PRO A 267 17.84 14.23 -5.29
N ASP A 268 18.76 13.90 -6.19
CA ASP A 268 19.69 14.87 -6.76
C ASP A 268 19.01 15.71 -7.85
N THR A 269 19.66 16.81 -8.24
CA THR A 269 19.13 17.72 -9.26
C THR A 269 18.84 17.00 -10.59
N PRO A 270 19.72 16.12 -11.11
CA PRO A 270 19.43 15.35 -12.33
C PRO A 270 18.19 14.46 -12.21
N ALA A 271 17.94 13.78 -11.08
CA ALA A 271 16.73 13.00 -10.88
C ALA A 271 15.48 13.87 -10.90
N LEU A 272 15.51 15.03 -10.24
CA LEU A 272 14.40 15.99 -10.25
C LEU A 272 14.12 16.52 -11.66
N LEU A 273 15.17 16.85 -12.43
CA LEU A 273 15.02 17.30 -13.82
C LEU A 273 14.45 16.20 -14.72
N LYS A 274 14.88 14.95 -14.55
CA LYS A 274 14.29 13.81 -15.28
C LYS A 274 12.80 13.65 -14.96
N LEU A 275 12.41 13.76 -13.69
CA LEU A 275 11.01 13.70 -13.28
C LEU A 275 10.20 14.87 -13.87
N LEU A 276 10.76 16.08 -13.90
CA LEU A 276 10.10 17.24 -14.52
C LEU A 276 9.92 17.06 -16.03
N VAL A 277 10.96 16.62 -16.75
CA VAL A 277 10.87 16.33 -18.19
C VAL A 277 9.83 15.26 -18.46
N LEU A 278 9.84 14.16 -17.69
CA LEU A 278 8.82 13.12 -17.77
C LEU A 278 7.42 13.69 -17.55
N CYS A 279 7.23 14.50 -16.49
CA CYS A 279 5.95 15.08 -16.12
C CYS A 279 5.38 15.95 -17.25
N LEU A 280 6.18 16.91 -17.75
CA LEU A 280 5.78 17.80 -18.84
C LEU A 280 5.57 17.04 -20.14
N GLY A 281 6.54 16.22 -20.57
CA GLY A 281 6.49 15.55 -21.86
C GLY A 281 5.39 14.47 -21.95
N MET A 282 5.21 13.67 -20.91
CA MET A 282 4.10 12.69 -20.87
C MET A 282 2.74 13.37 -20.68
N GLY A 283 2.68 14.51 -20.00
CA GLY A 283 1.46 15.31 -19.91
C GLY A 283 1.04 15.87 -21.27
N TYR A 284 1.96 16.50 -22.03
CA TYR A 284 1.67 16.94 -23.41
C TYR A 284 1.33 15.80 -24.36
N LEU A 285 1.99 14.64 -24.22
CA LEU A 285 1.63 13.45 -24.99
C LEU A 285 0.21 12.97 -24.65
N GLY A 286 -0.15 12.96 -23.36
CA GLY A 286 -1.51 12.65 -22.92
C GLY A 286 -2.54 13.64 -23.46
N GLN A 287 -2.23 14.94 -23.47
CA GLN A 287 -3.07 15.98 -24.05
C GLN A 287 -3.29 15.74 -25.55
N LEU A 288 -2.24 15.44 -26.31
CA LEU A 288 -2.33 15.13 -27.74
C LEU A 288 -3.26 13.93 -28.00
N VAL A 289 -3.14 12.87 -27.20
CA VAL A 289 -4.02 11.69 -27.29
C VAL A 289 -5.46 12.09 -26.97
N GLY A 290 -5.69 12.86 -25.91
CA GLY A 290 -7.01 13.34 -25.51
C GLY A 290 -7.69 14.18 -26.59
N THR A 291 -6.99 15.19 -27.12
CA THR A 291 -7.52 16.03 -28.20
C THR A 291 -7.79 15.22 -29.46
N THR A 292 -6.91 14.29 -29.84
CA THR A 292 -7.15 13.41 -30.99
C THR A 292 -8.40 12.54 -30.77
N ALA A 293 -8.57 11.98 -29.57
CA ALA A 293 -9.75 11.19 -29.24
C ALA A 293 -11.02 12.03 -29.35
N ILE A 294 -11.04 13.24 -28.78
CA ILE A 294 -12.17 14.17 -28.87
C ILE A 294 -12.50 14.47 -30.34
N THR A 295 -11.54 14.90 -31.15
CA THR A 295 -11.78 15.21 -32.57
C THR A 295 -12.35 14.03 -33.35
N LEU A 296 -11.86 12.81 -33.10
CA LEU A 296 -12.41 11.60 -33.72
C LEU A 296 -13.86 11.35 -33.27
N PHE A 297 -14.17 11.54 -31.98
CA PHE A 297 -15.53 11.39 -31.47
C PHE A 297 -16.49 12.45 -32.04
N GLU A 298 -16.07 13.71 -32.14
CA GLU A 298 -16.86 14.78 -32.76
C GLU A 298 -17.20 14.45 -34.22
N GLN A 299 -16.23 13.92 -34.98
CA GLN A 299 -16.44 13.48 -36.36
C GLN A 299 -17.43 12.30 -36.48
N LEU A 300 -17.46 11.41 -35.49
CA LEU A 300 -18.33 10.24 -35.49
C LEU A 300 -19.77 10.56 -35.05
N ILE A 301 -19.94 11.41 -34.05
CA ILE A 301 -21.23 11.69 -33.40
C ILE A 301 -21.90 12.95 -33.98
N GLY A 302 -21.13 13.86 -34.58
CA GLY A 302 -21.64 15.12 -35.13
C GLY A 302 -22.04 16.15 -34.07
N HIS A 303 -21.61 15.95 -32.82
CA HIS A 303 -21.75 16.92 -31.72
C HIS A 303 -20.40 17.54 -31.41
N GLY A 304 -20.38 18.86 -31.26
CA GLY A 304 -19.19 19.59 -30.81
C GLY A 304 -19.00 19.44 -29.31
N TYR A 305 -17.75 19.43 -28.86
CA TYR A 305 -17.37 19.32 -27.47
C TYR A 305 -16.87 20.67 -26.95
N SER A 306 -17.48 21.18 -25.86
CA SER A 306 -16.97 22.35 -25.15
C SER A 306 -16.18 21.90 -23.92
N ASP A 307 -14.87 22.15 -23.90
CA ASP A 307 -14.04 21.75 -22.77
C ASP A 307 -14.32 22.63 -21.53
N PRO A 308 -14.80 22.06 -20.41
CA PRO A 308 -14.99 22.81 -19.18
C PRO A 308 -13.70 23.49 -18.69
N LEU A 309 -12.53 22.85 -18.92
CA LEU A 309 -11.25 23.43 -18.52
C LEU A 309 -10.94 24.71 -19.30
N ASP A 310 -11.23 24.74 -20.61
CA ASP A 310 -10.97 25.90 -21.46
C ASP A 310 -11.80 27.11 -21.00
N SER A 311 -13.04 26.89 -20.58
CA SER A 311 -13.90 27.95 -20.02
C SER A 311 -13.31 28.60 -18.76
N VAL A 312 -12.66 27.80 -17.90
CA VAL A 312 -12.00 28.31 -16.69
C VAL A 312 -10.74 29.09 -17.06
N LEU A 313 -9.92 28.56 -17.97
CA LEU A 313 -8.62 29.16 -18.33
C LEU A 313 -8.76 30.46 -19.15
N THR A 314 -9.80 30.57 -19.97
CA THR A 314 -10.03 31.74 -20.83
C THR A 314 -10.70 32.90 -20.11
N VAL A 315 -11.60 32.62 -19.16
CA VAL A 315 -12.40 33.64 -18.46
C VAL A 315 -11.74 34.13 -17.16
N SER A 316 -10.85 33.32 -16.57
CA SER A 316 -10.20 33.67 -15.31
C SER A 316 -9.02 34.63 -15.47
N SER A 317 -8.78 35.47 -14.46
CA SER A 317 -7.55 36.26 -14.42
C SER A 317 -6.33 35.37 -14.10
N PRO A 318 -5.11 35.76 -14.51
CA PRO A 318 -3.88 35.03 -14.18
C PRO A 318 -3.70 34.75 -12.68
N ALA A 319 -4.12 35.68 -11.82
CA ALA A 319 -4.04 35.53 -10.37
C ALA A 319 -4.98 34.44 -9.85
N VAL A 320 -6.20 34.34 -10.41
CA VAL A 320 -7.17 33.29 -10.04
C VAL A 320 -6.65 31.93 -10.46
N ILE A 321 -6.15 31.79 -11.69
CA ILE A 321 -5.56 30.52 -12.18
C ILE A 321 -4.37 30.13 -11.30
N PHE A 322 -3.49 31.07 -10.96
CA PHE A 322 -2.32 30.78 -10.12
C PHE A 322 -2.73 30.25 -8.74
N VAL A 323 -3.70 30.89 -8.08
CA VAL A 323 -4.13 30.45 -6.74
C VAL A 323 -4.83 29.09 -6.80
N PHE A 324 -5.88 28.97 -7.61
CA PHE A 324 -6.76 27.79 -7.58
C PHE A 324 -6.15 26.59 -8.31
N VAL A 325 -5.54 26.80 -9.48
CA VAL A 325 -5.06 25.71 -10.34
C VAL A 325 -3.59 25.38 -10.09
N VAL A 326 -2.73 26.38 -9.87
CA VAL A 326 -1.28 26.14 -9.72
C VAL A 326 -0.87 25.81 -8.28
N VAL A 327 -1.59 26.35 -7.29
CA VAL A 327 -1.24 26.19 -5.87
C VAL A 327 -2.21 25.25 -5.15
N LEU A 328 -3.49 25.63 -5.03
CA LEU A 328 -4.45 24.89 -4.20
C LEU A 328 -4.72 23.48 -4.75
N GLY A 329 -5.03 23.36 -6.05
CA GLY A 329 -5.25 22.08 -6.72
C GLY A 329 -4.17 21.04 -6.42
N PRO A 330 -2.90 21.30 -6.79
CA PRO A 330 -1.78 20.40 -6.51
C PRO A 330 -1.62 20.03 -5.04
N ILE A 331 -1.80 20.97 -4.11
CA ILE A 331 -1.68 20.68 -2.67
C ILE A 331 -2.73 19.64 -2.26
N PHE A 332 -4.01 19.91 -2.53
CA PHE A 332 -5.09 19.04 -2.07
C PHE A 332 -5.15 17.73 -2.84
N GLU A 333 -4.93 17.75 -4.15
CA GLU A 333 -4.93 16.55 -4.97
C GLU A 333 -3.78 15.60 -4.60
N GLU A 334 -2.56 16.11 -4.35
CA GLU A 334 -1.48 15.25 -3.87
C GLU A 334 -1.76 14.71 -2.46
N LEU A 335 -2.34 15.50 -1.55
CA LEU A 335 -2.76 15.02 -0.23
C LEU A 335 -3.78 13.86 -0.37
N MET A 336 -4.77 14.01 -1.23
CA MET A 336 -5.80 13.01 -1.49
C MET A 336 -5.23 11.73 -2.09
N PHE A 337 -4.48 11.85 -3.18
CA PHE A 337 -4.08 10.69 -3.96
C PHE A 337 -2.76 10.08 -3.50
N ARG A 338 -1.78 10.89 -3.06
CA ARG A 338 -0.41 10.42 -2.75
C ARG A 338 -0.18 10.22 -1.25
N ASP A 339 -0.85 10.98 -0.38
CA ASP A 339 -0.82 10.70 1.05
C ASP A 339 -1.95 9.75 1.47
N LEU A 340 -3.22 10.13 1.26
CA LEU A 340 -4.32 9.33 1.79
C LEU A 340 -4.53 8.02 1.03
N LEU A 341 -4.63 8.05 -0.31
CA LEU A 341 -4.99 6.86 -1.09
C LEU A 341 -3.81 5.92 -1.34
N LEU A 342 -2.70 6.44 -1.91
CA LEU A 342 -1.53 5.63 -2.32
C LEU A 342 -1.00 4.76 -1.19
N ARG A 343 -0.84 5.34 0.01
CA ARG A 343 -0.31 4.65 1.19
C ARG A 343 -1.15 3.46 1.64
N ARG A 344 -2.45 3.44 1.32
CA ARG A 344 -3.35 2.32 1.61
C ARG A 344 -3.34 1.24 0.54
N LEU A 345 -2.81 1.56 -0.65
CA LEU A 345 -2.67 0.62 -1.75
C LEU A 345 -1.26 0.00 -1.83
N LEU A 346 -0.26 0.57 -1.14
CA LEU A 346 1.10 0.00 -1.05
C LEU A 346 1.15 -1.48 -0.61
N PRO A 347 0.28 -1.99 0.29
CA PRO A 347 0.25 -3.43 0.60
C PRO A 347 0.02 -4.32 -0.63
N TYR A 348 -0.66 -3.83 -1.67
CA TYR A 348 -0.89 -4.57 -2.92
C TYR A 348 0.29 -4.46 -3.91
N GLY A 349 1.33 -3.72 -3.55
CA GLY A 349 2.54 -3.50 -4.36
C GLY A 349 2.60 -2.09 -4.94
N GLN A 350 3.82 -1.58 -5.10
CA GLN A 350 4.05 -0.22 -5.57
C GLN A 350 3.55 0.00 -7.00
N ALA A 351 3.76 -0.97 -7.90
CA ALA A 351 3.26 -0.89 -9.27
C ALA A 351 1.73 -0.79 -9.32
N PHE A 352 1.02 -1.65 -8.57
CA PHE A 352 -0.43 -1.60 -8.45
C PHE A 352 -0.90 -0.27 -7.85
N ALA A 353 -0.28 0.19 -6.76
CA ALA A 353 -0.63 1.43 -6.10
C ALA A 353 -0.46 2.65 -7.03
N ILE A 354 0.64 2.72 -7.78
CA ILE A 354 0.89 3.76 -8.80
C ILE A 354 -0.25 3.76 -9.83
N GLN A 355 -0.55 2.60 -10.41
CA GLN A 355 -1.56 2.51 -11.46
C GLN A 355 -2.97 2.82 -10.94
N ALA A 356 -3.36 2.22 -9.82
CA ALA A 356 -4.68 2.41 -9.25
C ALA A 356 -4.92 3.87 -8.83
N THR A 357 -3.93 4.54 -8.24
CA THR A 357 -4.07 5.96 -7.88
C THR A 357 -4.01 6.89 -9.09
N ALA A 358 -3.23 6.58 -10.13
CA ALA A 358 -3.22 7.35 -11.37
C ALA A 358 -4.55 7.25 -12.12
N ILE A 359 -5.15 6.06 -12.20
CA ILE A 359 -6.49 5.88 -12.78
C ILE A 359 -7.54 6.62 -11.95
N ALA A 360 -7.48 6.51 -10.61
CA ALA A 360 -8.41 7.22 -9.74
C ALA A 360 -8.30 8.74 -9.89
N PHE A 361 -7.07 9.26 -10.01
CA PHE A 361 -6.79 10.66 -10.26
C PHE A 361 -7.36 11.12 -11.60
N ALA A 362 -7.17 10.35 -12.68
CA ALA A 362 -7.73 10.66 -13.99
C ALA A 362 -9.27 10.63 -14.02
N LEU A 363 -9.88 9.60 -13.42
CA LEU A 363 -11.34 9.48 -13.35
C LEU A 363 -11.98 10.57 -12.49
N PHE A 364 -11.31 10.99 -11.42
CA PHE A 364 -11.79 12.03 -10.53
C PHE A 364 -12.08 13.36 -11.24
N HIS A 365 -11.36 13.68 -12.31
CA HIS A 365 -11.60 14.90 -13.10
C HIS A 365 -12.94 14.89 -13.84
N CYS A 366 -13.57 13.72 -14.04
CA CYS A 366 -14.87 13.58 -14.69
C CYS A 366 -14.95 14.29 -16.07
N ASN A 367 -13.82 14.33 -16.78
CA ASN A 367 -13.63 15.04 -18.03
C ASN A 367 -12.68 14.25 -18.95
N ILE A 368 -13.10 14.02 -20.20
CA ILE A 368 -12.32 13.25 -21.17
C ILE A 368 -11.09 14.00 -21.69
N SER A 369 -11.13 15.34 -21.78
CA SER A 369 -9.97 16.14 -22.18
C SER A 369 -8.83 16.01 -21.18
N GLN A 370 -9.19 15.83 -19.90
CA GLN A 370 -8.23 15.72 -18.81
C GLN A 370 -7.75 14.29 -18.55
N PHE A 371 -8.55 13.29 -18.90
CA PHE A 371 -8.28 11.89 -18.54
C PHE A 371 -6.88 11.41 -18.91
N PHE A 372 -6.45 11.60 -20.17
CA PHE A 372 -5.22 11.00 -20.68
C PHE A 372 -3.96 11.66 -20.09
N TYR A 373 -3.91 12.99 -19.99
CA TYR A 373 -2.77 13.66 -19.37
C TYR A 373 -2.78 13.49 -17.86
N ALA A 374 -3.95 13.52 -17.21
CA ALA A 374 -4.04 13.34 -15.77
C ALA A 374 -3.57 11.92 -15.38
N TYR A 375 -3.92 10.90 -16.17
CA TYR A 375 -3.41 9.55 -15.96
C TYR A 375 -1.89 9.47 -16.12
N SER A 376 -1.33 10.02 -17.21
CA SER A 376 0.11 9.91 -17.49
C SER A 376 0.96 10.69 -16.48
N VAL A 377 0.58 11.93 -16.15
CA VAL A 377 1.18 12.73 -15.07
C VAL A 377 0.97 12.03 -13.74
N GLY A 378 -0.21 11.43 -13.53
CA GLY A 378 -0.55 10.77 -12.29
C GLY A 378 0.36 9.60 -11.93
N ILE A 379 0.78 8.82 -12.94
CA ILE A 379 1.80 7.77 -12.80
C ILE A 379 3.13 8.36 -12.30
N ILE A 380 3.57 9.45 -12.92
CA ILE A 380 4.87 10.08 -12.66
C ILE A 380 4.90 10.69 -11.26
N LEU A 381 3.83 11.37 -10.84
CA LEU A 381 3.70 11.95 -9.50
C LEU A 381 3.69 10.85 -8.42
N ALA A 382 2.93 9.77 -8.61
CA ALA A 382 2.92 8.64 -7.69
C ALA A 382 4.31 7.97 -7.59
N TYR A 383 4.99 7.78 -8.73
CA TYR A 383 6.36 7.28 -8.77
C TYR A 383 7.35 8.23 -8.07
N ALA A 384 7.22 9.55 -8.28
CA ALA A 384 8.08 10.55 -7.65
C ALA A 384 7.94 10.51 -6.11
N VAL A 385 6.71 10.40 -5.59
CA VAL A 385 6.48 10.31 -4.14
C VAL A 385 7.02 9.00 -3.57
N ILE A 386 6.84 7.87 -4.26
CA ILE A 386 7.38 6.57 -3.81
C ILE A 386 8.91 6.54 -3.83
N SER A 387 9.52 7.02 -4.92
CA SER A 387 10.98 6.96 -5.12
C SER A 387 11.73 7.94 -4.22
N THR A 388 11.11 9.04 -3.80
CA THR A 388 11.72 10.06 -2.94
C THR A 388 11.29 9.97 -1.48
N GLY A 389 10.17 9.31 -1.18
CA GLY A 389 9.56 9.29 0.15
C GLY A 389 8.97 10.64 0.59
N ARG A 390 8.73 11.57 -0.35
CA ARG A 390 8.44 12.98 -0.06
C ARG A 390 7.23 13.47 -0.83
N LEU A 391 6.15 13.78 -0.11
CA LEU A 391 4.91 14.32 -0.71
C LEU A 391 5.13 15.65 -1.43
N HIS A 392 5.94 16.55 -0.86
CA HIS A 392 6.19 17.88 -1.44
C HIS A 392 6.84 17.83 -2.83
N ILE A 393 7.56 16.74 -3.17
CA ILE A 393 8.11 16.58 -4.52
C ILE A 393 6.98 16.38 -5.54
N GLY A 394 5.96 15.59 -5.19
CA GLY A 394 4.74 15.46 -6.00
C GLY A 394 4.03 16.80 -6.16
N ILE A 395 3.84 17.54 -5.06
CA ILE A 395 3.17 18.85 -5.08
C ILE A 395 3.90 19.83 -6.00
N LEU A 396 5.22 19.92 -5.90
CA LEU A 396 6.02 20.83 -6.72
C LEU A 396 6.00 20.44 -8.21
N LEU A 397 6.14 19.15 -8.54
CA LEU A 397 6.08 18.70 -9.93
C LEU A 397 4.71 18.95 -10.56
N HIS A 398 3.64 18.74 -9.80
CA HIS A 398 2.27 19.00 -10.22
C HIS A 398 2.02 20.52 -10.39
N ALA A 399 2.43 21.33 -9.42
CA ALA A 399 2.37 22.79 -9.53
C ALA A 399 3.15 23.31 -10.75
N CYS A 400 4.34 22.76 -11.03
CA CYS A 400 5.10 23.10 -12.24
C CYS A 400 4.33 22.73 -13.51
N PHE A 401 3.72 21.53 -13.57
CA PHE A 401 2.91 21.11 -14.72
C PHE A 401 1.75 22.09 -14.97
N ASN A 402 0.99 22.42 -13.92
CA ASN A 402 -0.15 23.35 -14.00
C ASN A 402 0.32 24.78 -14.33
N LEU A 403 1.45 25.23 -13.79
CA LEU A 403 2.01 26.55 -14.12
C LEU A 403 2.32 26.65 -15.61
N VAL A 404 3.00 25.64 -16.18
CA VAL A 404 3.33 25.63 -17.60
C VAL A 404 2.07 25.54 -18.46
N GLY A 405 1.19 24.59 -18.19
CA GLY A 405 0.03 24.30 -19.03
C GLY A 405 -1.12 25.30 -18.93
N SER A 406 -1.38 25.83 -17.73
CA SER A 406 -2.56 26.67 -17.47
C SER A 406 -2.26 28.16 -17.46
N LEU A 407 -0.99 28.58 -17.34
CA LEU A 407 -0.62 29.99 -17.26
C LEU A 407 0.41 30.39 -18.32
N LEU A 408 1.58 29.73 -18.35
CA LEU A 408 2.68 30.16 -19.21
C LEU A 408 2.42 29.91 -20.69
N MET A 409 1.92 28.72 -21.06
CA MET A 409 1.62 28.43 -22.46
C MET A 409 0.47 29.29 -23.00
N PRO A 410 -0.70 29.41 -22.33
CA PRO A 410 -1.75 30.31 -22.79
C PRO A 410 -1.28 31.76 -22.94
N ALA A 411 -0.52 32.28 -21.97
CA ALA A 411 0.04 33.63 -22.04
C ALA A 411 1.04 33.79 -23.20
N LEU A 412 1.88 32.78 -23.46
CA LEU A 412 2.80 32.78 -24.59
C LEU A 412 2.05 32.82 -25.92
N MET A 413 0.94 32.08 -26.04
CA MET A 413 0.16 31.99 -27.28
C MET A 413 -0.69 33.24 -27.55
N GLN A 414 -1.03 34.03 -26.53
CA GLN A 414 -1.73 35.30 -26.71
C GLN A 414 -0.84 36.30 -27.47
N ASN A 415 -1.05 36.42 -28.78
CA ASN A 415 -0.31 37.28 -29.73
C ASN A 415 1.09 36.78 -30.11
N ALA A 416 1.36 35.47 -29.99
CA ALA A 416 2.59 34.89 -30.54
C ALA A 416 2.67 35.05 -32.06
N SER A 417 3.85 35.37 -32.57
CA SER A 417 4.14 35.20 -34.01
C SER A 417 4.25 33.71 -34.36
N ASP A 418 4.02 33.35 -35.62
CA ASP A 418 4.18 31.97 -36.11
C ASP A 418 5.54 31.36 -35.74
N MET A 419 6.60 32.19 -35.71
CA MET A 419 7.92 31.77 -35.28
C MET A 419 7.95 31.34 -33.81
N VAL A 420 7.31 32.09 -32.91
CA VAL A 420 7.23 31.76 -31.49
C VAL A 420 6.40 30.50 -31.27
N ILE A 421 5.28 30.35 -31.99
CA ILE A 421 4.44 29.14 -31.96
C ILE A 421 5.25 27.92 -32.45
N GLY A 422 5.98 28.07 -33.54
CA GLY A 422 6.86 27.03 -34.08
C GLY A 422 7.95 26.61 -33.09
N MET A 423 8.61 27.57 -32.45
CA MET A 423 9.62 27.28 -31.42
C MET A 423 9.02 26.56 -30.21
N ALA A 424 7.88 27.01 -29.71
CA ALA A 424 7.18 26.35 -28.59
C ALA A 424 6.80 24.91 -28.94
N SER A 425 6.31 24.70 -30.17
CA SER A 425 5.96 23.36 -30.69
C SER A 425 7.18 22.43 -30.72
N VAL A 426 8.33 22.92 -31.18
CA VAL A 426 9.59 22.15 -31.18
C VAL A 426 10.02 21.79 -29.76
N VAL A 427 9.90 22.70 -28.79
CA VAL A 427 10.21 22.42 -27.38
C VAL A 427 9.29 21.35 -26.81
N ILE A 428 7.98 21.43 -27.07
CA ILE A 428 7.00 20.42 -26.64
C ILE A 428 7.34 19.05 -27.23
N LEU A 429 7.63 18.98 -28.54
CA LEU A 429 8.04 17.75 -29.20
C LEU A 429 9.34 17.17 -28.62
N ALA A 430 10.31 18.03 -28.29
CA ALA A 430 11.55 17.61 -27.64
C ALA A 430 11.30 17.04 -26.22
N LEU A 431 10.39 17.64 -25.44
CA LEU A 431 9.99 17.12 -24.13
C LEU A 431 9.29 15.77 -24.25
N MET A 432 8.40 15.61 -25.23
CA MET A 432 7.72 14.33 -25.51
C MET A 432 8.73 13.25 -25.91
N ALA A 433 9.61 13.54 -26.88
CA ALA A 433 10.64 12.60 -27.33
C ALA A 433 11.63 12.26 -26.21
N GLY A 434 12.09 13.25 -25.45
CA GLY A 434 12.97 13.06 -24.29
C GLY A 434 12.33 12.17 -23.23
N SER A 435 11.03 12.33 -22.96
CA SER A 435 10.29 11.48 -22.02
C SER A 435 10.24 10.02 -22.49
N LEU A 436 9.94 9.78 -23.78
CA LEU A 436 9.93 8.43 -24.35
C LEU A 436 11.32 7.77 -24.29
N ILE A 437 12.37 8.53 -24.59
CA ILE A 437 13.77 8.05 -24.50
C ILE A 437 14.13 7.69 -23.05
N LEU A 438 13.79 8.55 -22.09
CA LEU A 438 14.02 8.30 -20.67
C LEU A 438 13.30 7.04 -20.19
N LEU A 439 12.04 6.84 -20.59
CA LEU A 439 11.28 5.63 -20.28
C LEU A 439 11.87 4.38 -20.95
N ALA A 440 12.37 4.49 -22.18
CA ALA A 440 13.00 3.36 -22.88
C ALA A 440 14.30 2.91 -22.21
N HIS A 441 15.14 3.85 -21.76
CA HIS A 441 16.44 3.56 -21.14
C HIS A 441 16.36 3.33 -19.63
N GLY A 442 15.32 3.80 -18.96
CA GLY A 442 15.18 3.74 -17.50
C GLY A 442 14.64 2.42 -16.95
N LYS A 443 14.06 1.54 -17.79
CA LYS A 443 13.35 0.32 -17.33
C LYS A 443 14.20 -0.64 -16.52
N SER A 444 15.51 -0.74 -16.77
CA SER A 444 16.41 -1.64 -16.06
C SER A 444 16.74 -1.21 -14.62
N HIS A 445 16.50 0.06 -14.28
CA HIS A 445 16.90 0.64 -12.99
C HIS A 445 15.72 0.86 -12.02
N VAL A 446 14.48 0.72 -12.49
CA VAL A 446 13.29 0.89 -11.65
C VAL A 446 12.96 -0.44 -10.95
N ARG A 447 13.21 -0.51 -9.64
CA ARG A 447 12.76 -1.63 -8.79
C ARG A 447 11.57 -1.18 -7.96
N LEU A 448 10.42 -1.81 -8.20
CA LEU A 448 9.18 -1.58 -7.44
C LEU A 448 8.92 -2.77 -6.52
N ASP A 449 8.56 -2.50 -5.28
CA ASP A 449 8.22 -3.53 -4.30
C ASP A 449 6.89 -4.21 -4.67
N ALA A 450 6.84 -5.54 -4.58
CA ALA A 450 5.67 -6.37 -4.89
C ALA A 450 4.53 -6.21 -3.88
N GLY A 451 4.79 -5.60 -2.72
CA GLY A 451 3.84 -5.42 -1.63
C GLY A 451 3.78 -6.63 -0.71
N THR A 452 2.97 -6.50 0.35
CA THR A 452 2.83 -7.54 1.39
C THR A 452 1.66 -8.49 1.15
N MET A 453 0.73 -8.13 0.25
CA MET A 453 -0.45 -8.95 -0.06
C MET A 453 -0.07 -10.14 -0.94
N PRO A 454 -0.51 -11.37 -0.60
CA PRO A 454 -0.17 -12.60 -1.33
C PRO A 454 -1.05 -12.77 -2.59
N LEU A 455 -0.99 -11.81 -3.50
CA LEU A 455 -1.79 -11.79 -4.73
C LEU A 455 -0.88 -11.72 -5.94
N SER A 456 -1.12 -12.56 -6.95
CA SER A 456 -0.53 -12.37 -8.28
C SER A 456 -1.11 -11.12 -8.95
N GLU A 457 -0.40 -10.55 -9.93
CA GLU A 457 -0.85 -9.36 -10.68
C GLU A 457 -2.27 -9.53 -11.26
N GLY A 458 -2.57 -10.69 -11.84
CA GLY A 458 -3.90 -10.99 -12.35
C GLY A 458 -4.98 -11.04 -11.26
N GLN A 459 -4.64 -11.51 -10.06
CA GLN A 459 -5.57 -11.50 -8.91
C GLN A 459 -5.79 -10.08 -8.38
N LYS A 460 -4.78 -9.21 -8.36
CA LYS A 460 -4.91 -7.80 -7.96
C LYS A 460 -5.91 -7.07 -8.84
N HIS A 461 -5.82 -7.23 -10.16
CA HIS A 461 -6.75 -6.59 -11.10
C HIS A 461 -8.17 -7.15 -10.98
N ARG A 462 -8.31 -8.47 -10.82
CA ARG A 462 -9.61 -9.10 -10.58
C ARG A 462 -10.26 -8.60 -9.29
N LEU A 463 -9.45 -8.28 -8.28
CA LEU A 463 -9.93 -7.77 -7.00
C LEU A 463 -10.64 -6.41 -7.14
N VAL A 464 -10.14 -5.54 -8.03
CA VAL A 464 -10.78 -4.25 -8.35
C VAL A 464 -12.19 -4.49 -8.88
N LEU A 465 -12.34 -5.40 -9.84
CA LEU A 465 -13.63 -5.75 -10.44
C LEU A 465 -14.57 -6.47 -9.47
N GLN A 466 -14.05 -7.01 -8.38
CA GLN A 466 -14.83 -7.67 -7.33
C GLN A 466 -15.10 -6.76 -6.13
N SER A 467 -14.59 -5.52 -6.14
CA SER A 467 -14.73 -4.56 -5.04
C SER A 467 -15.90 -3.62 -5.34
N PRO A 468 -17.04 -3.72 -4.62
CA PRO A 468 -18.23 -2.92 -4.92
C PRO A 468 -17.96 -1.41 -4.92
N GLY A 469 -17.21 -0.92 -3.93
CA GLY A 469 -16.89 0.51 -3.86
C GLY A 469 -15.99 0.98 -5.02
N ALA A 470 -15.10 0.14 -5.53
CA ALA A 470 -14.26 0.50 -6.67
C ALA A 470 -15.09 0.57 -7.95
N LEU A 471 -15.99 -0.40 -8.17
CA LEU A 471 -16.91 -0.38 -9.30
C LEU A 471 -17.84 0.83 -9.27
N VAL A 472 -18.42 1.16 -8.11
CA VAL A 472 -19.31 2.32 -7.97
C VAL A 472 -18.58 3.62 -8.31
N PHE A 473 -17.36 3.81 -7.80
CA PHE A 473 -16.56 4.98 -8.15
C PHE A 473 -16.27 5.06 -9.66
N ILE A 474 -15.88 3.95 -10.29
CA ILE A 474 -15.59 3.90 -11.73
C ILE A 474 -16.84 4.23 -12.54
N VAL A 475 -17.97 3.59 -12.25
CA VAL A 475 -19.24 3.80 -12.97
C VAL A 475 -19.74 5.24 -12.79
N LEU A 476 -19.68 5.77 -11.57
CA LEU A 476 -20.04 7.16 -11.28
C LEU A 476 -19.18 8.13 -12.10
N SER A 477 -17.86 7.96 -12.04
CA SER A 477 -16.92 8.87 -12.72
C SER A 477 -17.06 8.80 -14.23
N LEU A 478 -17.20 7.60 -14.81
CA LEU A 478 -17.45 7.45 -16.24
C LEU A 478 -18.80 8.03 -16.67
N GLY A 479 -19.84 7.83 -15.86
CA GLY A 479 -21.15 8.43 -16.11
C GLY A 479 -21.11 9.95 -16.09
N LEU A 480 -20.39 10.54 -15.13
CA LEU A 480 -20.16 11.99 -15.09
C LEU A 480 -19.31 12.47 -16.28
N THR A 481 -18.27 11.74 -16.68
CA THR A 481 -17.49 12.09 -17.88
C THR A 481 -18.35 12.10 -19.14
N VAL A 482 -19.22 11.10 -19.32
CA VAL A 482 -20.14 11.05 -20.46
C VAL A 482 -21.16 12.19 -20.39
N TRP A 483 -21.68 12.49 -19.20
CA TRP A 483 -22.58 13.64 -19.00
C TRP A 483 -21.89 14.95 -19.39
N THR A 484 -20.70 15.22 -18.86
CA THR A 484 -19.90 16.42 -19.17
C THR A 484 -19.56 16.54 -20.65
N PHE A 485 -19.42 15.42 -21.35
CA PHE A 485 -19.14 15.41 -22.79
C PHE A 485 -20.38 15.73 -23.63
N LEU A 486 -21.58 15.35 -23.17
CA LEU A 486 -22.83 15.47 -23.93
C LEU A 486 -23.68 16.69 -23.57
N ALA A 487 -23.47 17.26 -22.38
CA ALA A 487 -24.14 18.45 -21.87
C ALA A 487 -23.47 19.71 -22.40
#